data_AF-A0A7V3AH90-F1
#
_entry.id   AF-A0A7V3AH90-F1
#
_cell.length_a   1.000
_cell.length_b   1.000
_cell.length_c   1.000
_cell.angle_alpha   90.00
_cell.angle_beta   90.00
_cell.angle_gamma   90.00
#
_symmetry.space_group_name_H-M   'P 1'
#
loop_
_entity.id
_entity.type
_entity.pdbx_description
1 polymer ?
#
loop_
_entity_poly.entity_id
_entity_poly.type
_entity_poly.pdbx_seq_one_letter_code
_entity_poly.pdbx_strand_id
1 'polypeptide(L)'
;MDIEKVAHDTPEKIFTMSIDPASGCFPFHGRKIALALGLKGDLVDQCVRLIASLYRMFVEKDMSLLEINPLVVSKAGRLVCLDGKMTFDANALFRHKEIVDLRDLAEEDP
;
A
#
# COMPACT_ATOMS: atom_id res chain seq x y z
N MET A 1 -13.49 3.40 -7.38
CA MET A 1 -13.01 3.37 -8.77
C MET A 1 -12.18 2.12 -8.89
N ASP A 2 -12.41 1.32 -9.91
CA ASP A 2 -11.67 0.08 -10.12
C ASP A 2 -10.32 0.38 -10.78
N ILE A 3 -9.22 -0.02 -10.13
CA ILE A 3 -7.87 0.25 -10.63
C ILE A 3 -7.55 -0.54 -11.90
N GLU A 4 -8.19 -1.69 -12.11
CA GLU A 4 -8.03 -2.54 -13.30
C GLU A 4 -8.59 -1.82 -14.52
N LYS A 5 -9.76 -1.18 -14.35
CA LYS A 5 -10.36 -0.34 -15.39
C LYS A 5 -9.49 0.88 -15.70
N VAL A 6 -8.89 1.51 -14.69
CA VAL A 6 -7.95 2.63 -14.90
C VAL A 6 -6.72 2.17 -15.68
N ALA A 7 -6.20 0.99 -15.38
CA ALA A 7 -5.05 0.40 -16.09
C ALA A 7 -5.35 0.13 -17.56
N HIS A 8 -6.57 -0.29 -17.87
CA HIS A 8 -7.00 -0.54 -19.24
C HIS A 8 -7.32 0.76 -20.00
N ASP A 9 -8.13 1.64 -19.42
CA ASP A 9 -8.70 2.79 -20.14
C ASP A 9 -7.76 4.01 -20.13
N THR A 10 -6.99 4.19 -19.07
CA THR A 10 -6.09 5.35 -18.86
C THR A 10 -4.77 4.94 -18.20
N PRO A 11 -3.97 4.06 -18.85
CA PRO A 11 -2.71 3.53 -18.28
C PRO A 11 -1.71 4.62 -17.90
N GLU A 12 -1.75 5.78 -18.58
CA GLU A 12 -0.89 6.93 -18.31
C GLU A 12 -1.10 7.56 -16.92
N LYS A 13 -2.23 7.26 -16.27
CA LYS A 13 -2.51 7.69 -14.90
C LYS A 13 -1.91 6.76 -13.84
N ILE A 14 -1.38 5.61 -14.25
CA ILE A 14 -0.71 4.67 -13.35
C ILE A 14 0.76 5.01 -13.30
N PHE A 15 1.17 5.44 -12.10
CA PHE A 15 2.58 5.57 -11.78
C PHE A 15 3.06 4.28 -11.10
N THR A 16 4.00 3.59 -11.74
CA THR A 16 4.61 2.37 -11.21
C THR A 16 6.07 2.62 -10.88
N MET A 17 6.53 2.02 -9.78
CA MET A 17 7.93 2.00 -9.43
C MET A 17 8.33 0.72 -8.69
N SER A 18 9.57 0.30 -8.89
CA SER A 18 10.16 -0.83 -8.17
C SER A 18 11.03 -0.33 -7.02
N ILE A 19 11.07 -1.10 -5.93
CA ILE A 19 12.00 -0.91 -4.82
C ILE A 19 12.98 -2.06 -4.86
N ASP A 20 14.27 -1.74 -4.87
CA ASP A 20 15.33 -2.75 -4.83
C ASP A 20 15.33 -3.45 -3.46
N PRO A 21 15.27 -4.79 -3.39
CA PRO A 21 15.16 -5.51 -2.12
C PRO A 21 16.37 -5.32 -1.19
N ALA A 22 17.56 -5.10 -1.74
CA ALA A 22 18.78 -4.96 -0.94
C ALA A 22 18.84 -3.60 -0.23
N SER A 23 18.39 -2.55 -0.89
CA SER A 23 18.38 -1.18 -0.38
C SER A 23 17.09 -0.82 0.36
N GLY A 24 15.95 -1.39 -0.04
CA GLY A 24 14.65 -1.15 0.58
C GLY A 24 14.10 0.26 0.33
N CYS A 25 13.05 0.63 1.08
CA CYS A 25 12.33 1.88 0.84
C CYS A 25 13.02 3.11 1.46
N PHE A 26 13.66 3.93 0.61
CA PHE A 26 14.17 5.25 0.96
C PHE A 26 13.16 6.41 0.80
N PRO A 27 13.38 7.56 1.46
CA PRO A 27 12.50 8.72 1.39
C PRO A 27 12.23 9.26 -0.04
N PHE A 28 13.15 9.05 -0.98
CA PHE A 28 12.94 9.50 -2.36
C PHE A 28 11.81 8.71 -3.05
N HIS A 29 11.55 7.46 -2.67
CA HIS A 29 10.44 6.70 -3.24
C HIS A 29 9.09 7.33 -2.87
N GLY A 30 8.91 7.63 -1.58
CA GLY A 30 7.72 8.33 -1.10
C GLY A 30 7.53 9.71 -1.74
N ARG A 31 8.62 10.47 -1.99
CA ARG A 31 8.55 11.75 -2.71
C ARG A 31 8.13 11.58 -4.17
N LYS A 32 8.63 10.57 -4.87
CA LYS A 32 8.21 10.26 -6.26
C LYS A 32 6.71 9.94 -6.33
N ILE A 33 6.22 9.12 -5.39
CA ILE A 33 4.78 8.80 -5.29
C ILE A 33 3.96 10.06 -4.98
N ALA A 34 4.39 10.88 -4.02
CA ALA A 34 3.70 12.10 -3.67
C ALA A 34 3.56 13.06 -4.87
N LEU A 35 4.63 13.20 -5.66
CA LEU A 35 4.63 14.00 -6.89
C LEU A 35 3.69 13.42 -7.95
N ALA A 36 3.72 12.10 -8.16
CA ALA A 36 2.81 11.42 -9.09
C ALA A 36 1.33 11.58 -8.72
N LEU A 37 1.02 11.63 -7.42
CA LEU A 37 -0.31 11.89 -6.88
C LEU A 37 -0.68 13.39 -6.83
N GLY A 38 0.22 14.28 -7.24
CA GLY A 38 0.00 15.73 -7.22
C GLY A 38 -0.06 16.37 -5.82
N LEU A 39 0.48 15.69 -4.80
CA LEU A 39 0.51 16.18 -3.42
C LEU A 39 1.50 17.35 -3.26
N LYS A 40 1.18 18.28 -2.35
CA LYS A 40 1.96 19.51 -2.11
C LYS A 40 2.05 19.82 -0.62
N GLY A 41 3.07 20.61 -0.24
CA GLY A 41 3.30 21.04 1.14
C GLY A 41 3.42 19.85 2.08
N ASP A 42 2.80 19.95 3.26
CA ASP A 42 2.86 18.93 4.32
C ASP A 42 2.35 17.55 3.89
N LEU A 43 1.53 17.45 2.84
CA LEU A 43 1.05 16.18 2.32
C LEU A 43 2.18 15.33 1.72
N VAL A 44 3.25 15.98 1.21
CA VAL A 44 4.43 15.27 0.70
C VAL A 44 5.13 14.52 1.84
N ASP A 45 5.36 15.19 2.97
CA ASP A 45 6.01 14.57 4.13
C ASP A 45 5.13 13.49 4.77
N GLN A 46 3.82 13.68 4.79
CA GLN A 46 2.88 12.65 5.22
C GLN A 46 2.95 11.43 4.30
N CYS A 47 2.98 11.62 2.99
CA CYS A 47 3.08 10.54 2.01
C CYS A 47 4.40 9.78 2.17
N VAL A 48 5.52 10.48 2.36
CA VAL A 48 6.83 9.86 2.59
C VAL A 48 6.81 8.93 3.80
N ARG A 49 6.24 9.37 4.92
CA ARG A 49 6.10 8.56 6.15
C ARG A 49 5.14 7.39 5.96
N LEU A 50 4.03 7.62 5.27
CA LEU A 50 3.04 6.59 4.97
C LEU A 50 3.66 5.47 4.12
N ILE A 51 4.28 5.80 2.99
CA ILE A 51 4.89 4.81 2.10
C ILE A 51 5.98 4.00 2.81
N ALA A 52 6.82 4.64 3.61
CA ALA A 52 7.82 3.92 4.41
C ALA A 52 7.16 2.93 5.40
N SER A 53 6.04 3.32 6.02
CA SER A 53 5.31 2.45 6.95
C SER A 53 4.62 1.29 6.24
N LEU A 54 3.98 1.55 5.09
CA LEU A 54 3.31 0.54 4.27
C LEU A 54 4.33 -0.46 3.70
N TYR A 55 5.46 0.01 3.19
CA TYR A 55 6.54 -0.88 2.72
C TYR A 55 7.09 -1.75 3.84
N ARG A 56 7.39 -1.16 5.00
CA ARG A 56 7.86 -1.92 6.16
C ARG A 56 6.84 -2.99 6.55
N MET A 57 5.56 -2.64 6.65
CA MET A 57 4.49 -3.58 6.95
C MET A 57 4.40 -4.69 5.91
N PHE A 58 4.49 -4.35 4.63
CA PHE A 58 4.45 -5.30 3.52
C PHE A 58 5.55 -6.37 3.64
N VAL A 59 6.78 -5.94 3.92
CA VAL A 59 7.93 -6.84 4.05
C VAL A 59 7.89 -7.62 5.37
N GLU A 60 7.64 -6.96 6.49
CA GLU A 60 7.66 -7.58 7.83
C GLU A 60 6.54 -8.60 8.02
N LYS A 61 5.42 -8.46 7.32
CA LYS A 61 4.25 -9.36 7.42
C LYS A 61 4.13 -10.33 6.26
N ASP A 62 5.14 -10.41 5.39
CA ASP A 62 5.12 -11.26 4.19
C ASP A 62 3.83 -11.10 3.38
N MET A 63 3.48 -9.86 3.06
CA MET A 63 2.33 -9.56 2.22
C MET A 63 2.62 -9.91 0.76
N SER A 64 1.62 -10.43 0.06
CA SER A 64 1.63 -10.59 -1.40
C SER A 64 0.92 -9.43 -2.11
N LEU A 65 -0.02 -8.77 -1.42
CA LEU A 65 -0.71 -7.58 -1.91
C LEU A 65 -1.09 -6.66 -0.74
N LEU A 66 -0.95 -5.35 -0.96
CA LEU A 66 -1.49 -4.30 -0.11
C LEU A 66 -2.10 -3.23 -1.01
N GLU A 67 -3.41 -3.06 -0.93
CA GLU A 67 -4.16 -2.04 -1.65
C GLU A 67 -4.79 -1.08 -0.64
N ILE A 68 -4.60 0.22 -0.84
CA ILE A 68 -5.32 1.27 -0.11
C ILE A 68 -6.23 1.98 -1.11
N ASN A 69 -7.55 1.80 -0.98
CA ASN A 69 -8.50 2.34 -1.93
C ASN A 69 -9.85 2.67 -1.25
N PRO A 70 -10.12 3.94 -0.91
CA PRO A 70 -9.37 5.14 -1.30
C PRO A 70 -8.32 5.59 -0.26
N LEU A 71 -7.21 6.16 -0.76
CA LEU A 71 -6.31 7.03 0.01
C LEU A 71 -6.79 8.48 -0.12
N VAL A 72 -7.31 9.06 0.96
CA VAL A 72 -7.99 10.37 0.92
C VAL A 72 -7.19 11.49 1.58
N VAL A 73 -7.38 12.71 1.09
CA VAL A 73 -6.98 13.93 1.79
C VAL A 73 -8.19 14.49 2.53
N SER A 74 -8.16 14.45 3.85
CA SER A 74 -9.23 14.99 4.69
C SER A 74 -9.30 16.53 4.64
N LYS A 75 -10.42 17.10 5.08
CA LYS A 75 -10.60 18.57 5.21
C LYS A 75 -9.56 19.24 6.11
N ALA A 76 -8.90 18.49 6.99
CA ALA A 76 -7.83 18.96 7.86
C ALA A 76 -6.43 18.85 7.23
N GLY A 77 -6.32 18.54 5.93
CA GLY A 77 -5.04 18.41 5.24
C GLY A 77 -4.24 17.17 5.65
N ARG A 78 -4.94 16.08 5.99
CA ARG A 78 -4.32 14.81 6.41
C ARG A 78 -4.55 13.72 5.38
N LEU A 79 -3.50 12.96 5.05
CA LEU A 79 -3.64 11.69 4.32
C LEU A 79 -4.22 10.62 5.24
N VAL A 80 -5.24 9.91 4.75
CA VAL A 80 -5.96 8.87 5.49
C VAL A 80 -6.20 7.68 4.57
N CYS A 81 -5.76 6.50 4.98
CA CYS A 81 -6.18 5.24 4.37
C CYS A 81 -7.62 4.98 4.81
N LEU A 82 -8.60 5.27 3.95
CA LEU A 82 -10.02 5.14 4.33
C LEU A 82 -10.48 3.68 4.29
N ASP A 83 -9.92 2.91 3.37
CA ASP A 83 -10.17 1.48 3.21
C ASP A 83 -8.91 0.80 2.69
N GLY A 84 -8.76 -0.50 2.95
CA GLY A 84 -7.61 -1.26 2.52
C GLY A 84 -7.84 -2.76 2.49
N LYS A 85 -7.22 -3.40 1.49
CA LYS A 85 -7.22 -4.85 1.30
C LYS A 85 -5.78 -5.35 1.38
N MET A 86 -5.59 -6.44 2.11
CA MET A 86 -4.29 -7.07 2.30
C MET A 86 -4.40 -8.56 2.02
N THR A 87 -3.40 -9.09 1.33
CA THR A 87 -3.23 -10.53 1.14
C THR A 87 -1.83 -10.91 1.60
N PHE A 88 -1.72 -12.04 2.29
CA PHE A 88 -0.47 -12.56 2.83
C PHE A 88 0.05 -13.73 1.99
N ASP A 89 1.36 -13.97 1.98
CA ASP A 89 1.94 -15.18 1.42
C ASP A 89 1.63 -16.37 2.35
N ALA A 90 0.77 -17.28 1.88
CA ALA A 90 0.40 -18.48 2.61
C ALA A 90 1.61 -19.34 3.01
N ASN A 91 2.69 -19.33 2.21
CA ASN A 91 3.92 -20.07 2.51
C ASN A 91 4.72 -19.47 3.67
N ALA A 92 4.45 -18.21 4.05
CA ALA A 92 5.11 -17.53 5.16
C ALA A 92 4.29 -17.55 6.46
N LEU A 93 3.03 -18.01 6.44
CA LEU A 93 2.14 -17.95 7.60
C LEU A 93 2.66 -18.74 8.82
N PHE A 94 3.54 -19.73 8.61
CA PHE A 94 4.15 -20.50 9.71
C PHE A 94 4.96 -19.63 10.69
N ARG A 95 5.41 -18.44 10.26
CA ARG A 95 6.15 -17.47 11.10
C ARG A 95 5.32 -16.25 11.53
N HIS A 96 4.02 -16.21 11.22
CA HIS A 96 3.11 -15.10 11.55
C HIS A 96 1.85 -15.60 12.27
N LYS A 97 2.02 -16.05 13.51
CA LYS A 97 0.91 -16.60 14.30
C LYS A 97 -0.23 -15.60 14.46
N GLU A 98 0.09 -14.33 14.65
CA GLU A 98 -0.89 -13.25 14.80
C GLU A 98 -1.77 -13.03 13.55
N ILE A 99 -1.29 -13.41 12.36
CA ILE A 99 -2.06 -13.33 11.12
C ILE A 99 -2.95 -14.57 10.99
N VAL A 100 -2.40 -15.75 11.31
CA VAL A 100 -3.18 -17.00 11.31
C VAL A 100 -4.35 -16.93 12.27
N ASP A 101 -4.16 -16.33 13.45
CA ASP A 101 -5.20 -16.14 14.45
C ASP A 101 -6.34 -15.19 13.97
N LEU A 102 -6.12 -14.42 12.88
CA LEU A 102 -7.12 -13.54 12.25
C LEU A 102 -7.83 -14.18 11.05
N ARG A 103 -7.50 -15.43 10.69
CA ARG A 103 -8.09 -16.11 9.53
C ARG A 103 -9.57 -16.43 9.79
N ASP A 104 -10.44 -15.92 8.93
CA ASP A 104 -11.87 -16.24 8.94
C ASP A 104 -12.18 -17.32 7.90
N LEU A 105 -12.48 -18.53 8.38
CA LEU A 105 -12.78 -19.67 7.51
C LEU A 105 -14.17 -19.59 6.86
N ALA A 106 -15.05 -18.69 7.33
CA ALA A 106 -16.38 -18.51 6.73
C ALA A 106 -16.32 -17.78 5.38
N GLU A 107 -15.22 -17.07 5.12
CA GLU A 107 -14.95 -16.34 3.87
C GLU A 107 -14.22 -17.21 2.83
N GLU A 108 -14.00 -18.50 3.12
CA GLU A 108 -13.36 -19.46 2.23
C GLU A 108 -14.36 -20.51 1.72
N ASP A 109 -14.17 -20.98 0.48
CA ASP A 109 -14.96 -22.09 -0.05
C ASP A 109 -14.64 -23.40 0.74
N PRO A 110 -15.66 -24.20 1.13
CA PRO A 110 -15.49 -25.43 1.89
C PRO A 110 -14.67 -26.54 1.22
#